data_AF-A0AAN6FFS4-F1
#
_entry.id   AF-A0AAN6FFS4-F1
#
_cell.length_a   1.000
_cell.length_b   1.000
_cell.length_c   1.000
_cell.angle_alpha   90.00
_cell.angle_beta   90.00
_cell.angle_gamma   90.00
#
_symmetry.space_group_name_H-M   'P 1'
#
loop_
_entity.id
_entity.type
_entity.pdbx_description
1 polymer ?
#
loop_
_entity_poly.entity_id
_entity_poly.type
_entity_poly.pdbx_seq_one_letter_code
_entity_poly.pdbx_strand_id
1 'polypeptide(L)'
;MSPRPRSNSPEAESGYASGCSTESLADTLDLVQRVERRYPDLKIHTFKPEHCETTQDFEQKFGERFWETDEERYDYVAKVEPAQRAYRELDVKAVLTGRRKTQGGKRGDLDIVEIDDQGLIKVNPLANWSFKQVQAYIKDNDVPTNDLLDQGYRSVGDWHSTQPVTDSEDERAGRWKGRQKTECGIHNKKSRYAIFLQEQEEKRQQELSDAITNGLKIEAA
;
A
#
# COMPACT_ATOMS: atom_id res chain seq x y z
N MET A 1 52.11 7.31 -4.08
CA MET A 1 51.91 6.40 -2.94
C MET A 1 51.98 7.21 -1.66
N SER A 2 50.85 7.49 -1.01
CA SER A 2 50.58 7.07 0.37
C SER A 2 49.13 7.43 0.72
N PRO A 3 48.34 6.48 1.26
CA PRO A 3 46.90 6.62 1.45
C PRO A 3 46.58 7.37 2.75
N ARG A 4 45.50 8.15 2.79
CA ARG A 4 44.96 8.63 4.06
C ARG A 4 44.19 7.49 4.76
N PRO A 5 44.30 7.38 6.10
CA PRO A 5 43.85 6.22 6.85
C PRO A 5 42.33 6.19 7.01
N ARG A 6 41.79 4.97 7.06
CA ARG A 6 40.42 4.69 7.52
C ARG A 6 40.31 5.09 8.98
N SER A 7 39.42 6.03 9.29
CA SER A 7 38.97 6.25 10.67
C SER A 7 37.88 5.24 10.98
N ASN A 8 38.24 4.21 11.75
CA ASN A 8 37.29 3.48 12.57
C ASN A 8 36.91 4.37 13.75
N SER A 9 35.66 4.79 13.82
CA SER A 9 35.01 5.16 15.08
C SER A 9 33.64 4.48 15.11
N PRO A 10 33.33 3.69 16.15
CA PRO A 10 32.04 3.05 16.36
C PRO A 10 31.15 4.02 17.13
N GLU A 11 30.11 4.53 16.50
CA GLU A 11 29.02 5.19 17.23
C GLU A 11 27.70 4.53 16.85
N ALA A 12 27.14 3.90 17.86
CA ALA A 12 25.83 3.30 17.87
C ALA A 12 24.75 4.39 17.83
N GLU A 13 23.53 3.94 17.53
CA GLU A 13 22.26 4.61 17.80
C GLU A 13 21.90 5.83 16.94
N SER A 14 21.16 5.55 15.86
CA SER A 14 19.85 6.19 15.73
C SER A 14 18.90 5.23 15.00
N GLY A 15 17.98 4.65 15.76
CA GLY A 15 16.91 3.82 15.23
C GLY A 15 15.96 4.67 14.41
N TYR A 16 15.65 4.24 13.18
CA TYR A 16 14.61 4.86 12.38
C TYR A 16 13.78 3.79 11.69
N ALA A 17 12.77 3.32 12.41
CA ALA A 17 11.68 2.52 11.86
C ALA A 17 10.53 3.47 11.49
N SER A 18 10.64 4.19 10.39
CA SER A 18 9.53 5.00 9.84
C SER A 18 9.30 4.66 8.38
N GLY A 19 8.12 4.12 8.08
CA GLY A 19 7.70 3.76 6.73
C GLY A 19 6.52 2.80 6.72
N CYS A 20 5.42 3.19 6.08
CA CYS A 20 4.33 2.29 5.76
C CYS A 20 4.80 1.30 4.68
N SER A 21 4.49 0.02 4.88
CA SER A 21 5.00 -1.18 4.20
C SER A 21 6.43 -1.55 4.55
N THR A 22 6.57 -2.75 5.11
CA THR A 22 7.82 -3.41 5.50
C THR A 22 8.76 -3.68 4.32
N GLU A 23 8.47 -3.17 3.13
CA GLU A 23 9.15 -3.47 1.86
C GLU A 23 9.20 -2.25 0.91
N SER A 24 9.13 -1.04 1.44
CA SER A 24 9.30 0.19 0.67
C SER A 24 10.76 0.38 0.22
N LEU A 25 10.98 0.87 -1.00
CA LEU A 25 12.32 1.26 -1.47
C LEU A 25 12.87 2.40 -0.61
N ALA A 26 14.16 2.37 -0.26
CA ALA A 26 14.80 3.37 0.60
C ALA A 26 14.56 4.82 0.13
N ASP A 27 14.60 5.06 -1.18
CA ASP A 27 14.32 6.37 -1.79
C ASP A 27 12.89 6.88 -1.52
N THR A 28 11.94 5.97 -1.30
CA THR A 28 10.57 6.33 -0.92
C THR A 28 10.52 6.84 0.52
N LEU A 29 11.30 6.24 1.42
CA LEU A 29 11.38 6.69 2.81
C LEU A 29 12.15 7.99 2.94
N ASP A 30 13.21 8.17 2.16
CA ASP A 30 13.90 9.48 2.06
C ASP A 30 12.95 10.58 1.56
N LEU A 31 12.14 10.30 0.55
CA LEU A 31 11.14 11.25 0.06
C LEU A 31 10.16 11.66 1.18
N VAL A 32 9.70 10.73 2.02
CA VAL A 32 8.82 11.05 3.15
C VAL A 32 9.49 12.09 4.06
N GLN A 33 10.78 11.90 4.41
CA GLN A 33 11.53 12.86 5.23
C GLN A 33 11.71 14.22 4.53
N ARG A 34 11.91 14.24 3.21
CA ARG A 34 11.96 15.49 2.43
C ARG A 34 10.63 16.22 2.39
N VAL A 35 9.52 15.48 2.29
CA VAL A 35 8.16 16.03 2.32
C VAL A 35 7.86 16.64 3.69
N GLU A 36 8.19 15.97 4.80
CA GLU A 36 8.02 16.51 6.16
C GLU A 36 8.81 17.81 6.36
N ARG A 37 10.05 17.87 5.87
CA ARG A 37 10.85 19.09 5.92
C ARG A 37 10.29 20.23 5.07
N ARG A 38 9.74 19.91 3.89
CA ARG A 38 9.20 20.90 2.94
C ARG A 38 7.84 21.45 3.37
N TYR A 39 7.04 20.63 4.06
CA TYR A 39 5.70 20.94 4.52
C TYR A 39 5.60 20.68 6.03
N PRO A 40 6.18 21.55 6.88
CA PRO A 40 6.30 21.31 8.32
C PRO A 40 4.95 21.24 9.05
N ASP A 41 3.90 21.86 8.49
CA ASP A 41 2.54 21.80 9.04
C ASP A 41 1.80 20.50 8.68
N LEU A 42 2.36 19.68 7.79
CA LEU A 42 1.80 18.39 7.41
C LEU A 42 2.22 17.32 8.43
N LYS A 43 1.25 16.84 9.22
CA LYS A 43 1.45 15.67 10.07
C LYS A 43 1.28 14.38 9.26
N ILE A 44 2.37 13.64 9.06
CA ILE A 44 2.33 12.33 8.43
C ILE A 44 2.00 11.26 9.48
N HIS A 45 0.95 10.49 9.23
CA HIS A 45 0.55 9.36 10.06
C HIS A 45 0.97 8.05 9.39
N THR A 46 1.87 7.31 10.04
CA THR A 46 2.40 6.04 9.51
C THR A 46 1.75 4.86 10.20
N PHE A 47 1.17 3.96 9.40
CA PHE A 47 0.60 2.70 9.84
C PHE A 47 1.38 1.54 9.22
N LYS A 48 1.68 0.52 10.02
CA LYS A 48 2.41 -0.68 9.63
C LYS A 48 1.53 -1.92 9.79
N PRO A 49 1.92 -3.07 9.20
CA PRO A 49 1.26 -4.35 9.49
C PRO A 49 1.17 -4.57 11.00
N GLU A 50 0.05 -5.09 11.46
CA GLU A 50 -0.21 -5.25 12.90
C GLU A 50 0.87 -6.12 13.57
N HIS A 51 1.47 -5.58 14.63
CA HIS A 51 2.58 -6.19 15.38
C HIS A 51 3.87 -6.43 14.55
N CYS A 52 4.12 -5.62 13.52
CA CYS A 52 5.37 -5.65 12.77
C CYS A 52 5.98 -4.25 12.72
N GLU A 53 7.13 -4.05 13.38
CA GLU A 53 7.86 -2.78 13.33
C GLU A 53 8.89 -2.73 12.21
N THR A 54 9.39 -3.91 11.83
CA THR A 54 10.43 -4.12 10.82
C THR A 54 10.00 -5.16 9.78
N THR A 55 10.74 -5.22 8.67
CA THR A 55 10.63 -6.31 7.68
C THR A 55 10.88 -7.67 8.32
N GLN A 56 11.85 -7.75 9.24
CA GLN A 56 12.18 -8.99 9.91
C GLN A 56 11.02 -9.51 10.78
N ASP A 57 10.28 -8.63 11.47
CA ASP A 57 9.09 -9.03 12.23
C ASP A 57 8.00 -9.60 11.31
N PHE A 58 7.82 -8.99 10.14
CA PHE A 58 6.85 -9.44 9.14
C PHE A 58 7.23 -10.82 8.58
N GLU A 59 8.51 -11.01 8.23
CA GLU A 59 9.02 -12.28 7.70
C GLU A 59 8.96 -13.39 8.76
N GLN A 60 9.24 -13.09 10.03
CA GLN A 60 9.09 -14.06 11.12
C GLN A 60 7.62 -14.49 11.30
N LYS A 61 6.67 -13.57 11.11
CA LYS A 61 5.24 -13.82 11.32
C LYS A 61 4.56 -14.49 10.14
N PHE A 62 4.90 -14.11 8.91
CA PHE A 62 4.21 -14.54 7.70
C PHE A 62 5.08 -15.36 6.73
N GLY A 63 6.39 -15.42 6.96
CA GLY A 63 7.37 -16.06 6.09
C GLY A 63 8.10 -15.07 5.18
N GLU A 64 9.34 -15.39 4.83
CA GLU A 64 10.07 -14.70 3.77
C GLU A 64 9.34 -14.81 2.44
N ARG A 65 9.39 -13.75 1.61
CA ARG A 65 8.77 -13.74 0.27
C ARG A 65 7.29 -14.07 0.26
N PHE A 66 6.56 -13.68 1.31
CA PHE A 66 5.14 -13.99 1.48
C PHE A 66 4.26 -13.58 0.28
N TRP A 67 4.65 -12.53 -0.46
CA TRP A 67 4.00 -12.08 -1.69
C TRP A 67 4.06 -13.09 -2.87
N GLU A 68 4.93 -14.10 -2.79
CA GLU A 68 5.02 -15.18 -3.79
C GLU A 68 4.16 -16.38 -3.40
N THR A 69 4.00 -16.62 -2.10
CA THR A 69 3.25 -17.76 -1.58
C THR A 69 1.76 -17.46 -1.45
N ASP A 70 1.40 -16.24 -1.06
CA ASP A 70 0.01 -15.80 -0.89
C ASP A 70 -0.12 -14.28 -1.13
N GLU A 71 -0.20 -13.90 -2.41
CA GLU A 71 -0.30 -12.49 -2.81
C GLU A 71 -1.55 -11.80 -2.25
N GLU A 72 -2.68 -12.51 -2.15
CA GLU A 72 -3.94 -11.92 -1.67
C GLU A 72 -3.86 -11.58 -0.19
N ARG A 73 -3.32 -12.49 0.62
CA ARG A 73 -3.13 -12.26 2.05
C ARG A 73 -2.02 -11.24 2.31
N TYR A 74 -0.93 -11.27 1.56
CA TYR A 74 0.11 -10.23 1.61
C TYR A 74 -0.50 -8.84 1.39
N ASP A 75 -1.26 -8.65 0.30
CA ASP A 75 -1.90 -7.37 0.00
C ASP A 75 -2.83 -6.92 1.14
N TYR A 76 -3.52 -7.86 1.79
CA TYR A 76 -4.37 -7.54 2.93
C TYR A 76 -3.56 -7.09 4.14
N VAL A 77 -2.67 -7.93 4.65
CA VAL A 77 -1.97 -7.66 5.92
C VAL A 77 -0.95 -6.53 5.79
N ALA A 78 -0.35 -6.36 4.60
CA ALA A 78 0.66 -5.34 4.36
C ALA A 78 0.07 -3.96 4.02
N LYS A 79 -1.17 -3.91 3.50
CA LYS A 79 -1.72 -2.70 2.88
C LYS A 79 -3.15 -2.39 3.27
N VAL A 80 -4.06 -3.34 3.10
CA VAL A 80 -5.49 -3.08 3.33
C VAL A 80 -5.79 -2.93 4.82
N GLU A 81 -5.35 -3.87 5.65
CA GLU A 81 -5.60 -3.83 7.09
C GLU A 81 -5.01 -2.56 7.72
N PRO A 82 -3.73 -2.18 7.50
CA PRO A 82 -3.17 -0.97 8.09
C PRO A 82 -3.90 0.29 7.65
N ALA A 83 -4.32 0.39 6.38
CA ALA A 83 -5.09 1.52 5.88
C ALA A 83 -6.48 1.60 6.53
N GLN A 84 -7.20 0.48 6.62
CA GLN A 84 -8.51 0.44 7.26
C GLN A 84 -8.42 0.77 8.76
N ARG A 85 -7.38 0.30 9.44
CA ARG A 85 -7.11 0.64 10.84
C ARG A 85 -6.79 2.13 10.99
N ALA A 86 -5.98 2.70 10.10
CA ALA A 86 -5.70 4.14 10.08
C ALA A 86 -6.99 4.98 9.98
N TYR A 87 -7.90 4.61 9.08
CA TYR A 87 -9.16 5.33 8.93
C TYR A 87 -10.02 5.29 10.19
N ARG A 88 -10.06 4.14 10.89
CA ARG A 88 -10.80 4.00 12.14
C ARG A 88 -10.17 4.79 13.29
N GLU A 89 -8.87 4.62 13.51
CA GLU A 89 -8.16 5.25 14.64
C GLU A 89 -8.07 6.78 14.51
N LEU A 90 -8.04 7.30 13.28
CA LEU A 90 -8.00 8.73 12.99
C LEU A 90 -9.40 9.33 12.70
N ASP A 91 -10.47 8.55 12.85
CA ASP A 91 -11.86 8.93 12.53
C ASP A 91 -12.05 9.56 11.14
N VAL A 92 -11.40 8.99 10.13
CA VAL A 92 -11.38 9.52 8.76
C VAL A 92 -12.73 9.28 8.07
N LYS A 93 -13.37 10.35 7.60
CA LYS A 93 -14.60 10.28 6.79
C LYS A 93 -14.34 10.41 5.29
N ALA A 94 -13.24 11.05 4.91
CA ALA A 94 -12.85 11.27 3.53
C ALA A 94 -11.33 11.22 3.35
N VAL A 95 -10.87 10.69 2.22
CA VAL A 95 -9.46 10.66 1.82
C VAL A 95 -9.25 11.26 0.45
N LEU A 96 -8.15 11.99 0.28
CA LEU A 96 -7.65 12.37 -1.04
C LEU A 96 -6.79 11.23 -1.58
N THR A 97 -6.95 10.87 -2.85
CA THR A 97 -6.08 9.89 -3.52
C THR A 97 -5.43 10.47 -4.76
N GLY A 98 -4.23 9.98 -5.09
CA GLY A 98 -3.48 10.37 -6.30
C GLY A 98 -3.87 9.59 -7.56
N ARG A 99 -5.03 8.92 -7.58
CA ARG A 99 -5.51 8.14 -8.74
C ARG A 99 -5.92 9.08 -9.88
N ARG A 100 -5.57 8.74 -11.12
CA ARG A 100 -5.89 9.51 -12.33
C ARG A 100 -6.35 8.59 -13.46
N LYS A 101 -7.22 9.08 -14.34
CA LYS A 101 -7.76 8.31 -15.48
C LYS A 101 -6.67 7.86 -16.44
N THR A 102 -5.68 8.73 -16.69
CA THR A 102 -4.58 8.45 -17.63
C THR A 102 -3.62 7.36 -17.14
N GLN A 103 -3.80 6.84 -15.93
CA GLN A 103 -3.03 5.70 -15.42
C GLN A 103 -3.56 4.35 -15.92
N GLY A 104 -4.68 4.35 -16.66
CA GLY A 104 -5.19 3.19 -17.39
C GLY A 104 -5.79 2.08 -16.51
N GLY A 105 -6.06 0.93 -17.13
CA GLY A 105 -6.73 -0.21 -16.49
C GLY A 105 -8.08 0.20 -15.90
N LYS A 106 -8.37 -0.24 -14.66
CA LYS A 106 -9.60 0.10 -13.94
C LYS A 106 -9.72 1.59 -13.59
N ARG A 107 -8.65 2.39 -13.77
CA ARG A 107 -8.69 3.83 -13.48
C ARG A 107 -9.31 4.67 -14.60
N GLY A 108 -9.49 4.13 -15.81
CA GLY A 108 -10.03 4.88 -16.95
C GLY A 108 -11.40 5.52 -16.67
N ASP A 109 -12.23 4.84 -15.88
CA ASP A 109 -13.60 5.25 -15.54
C ASP A 109 -13.70 5.87 -14.13
N LEU A 110 -12.61 6.46 -13.62
CA LEU A 110 -12.57 7.08 -12.29
C LEU A 110 -13.51 8.27 -12.16
N ASP A 111 -14.36 8.24 -11.14
CA ASP A 111 -15.06 9.43 -10.67
C ASP A 111 -14.14 10.35 -9.87
N ILE A 112 -14.47 11.64 -9.83
CA ILE A 112 -13.77 12.59 -8.94
C ILE A 112 -14.09 12.27 -7.47
N VAL A 113 -15.31 11.81 -7.19
CA VAL A 113 -15.75 11.41 -5.85
C VAL A 113 -16.32 10.01 -5.93
N GLU A 114 -15.78 9.10 -5.12
CA GLU A 114 -16.24 7.72 -4.95
C GLU A 114 -16.64 7.51 -3.48
N ILE A 115 -17.55 6.58 -3.23
CA ILE A 115 -17.86 6.08 -1.89
C ILE A 115 -17.58 4.58 -1.92
N ASP A 116 -16.79 4.08 -0.98
CA ASP A 116 -16.57 2.63 -0.85
C ASP A 116 -17.64 1.95 0.01
N ASP A 117 -17.61 0.62 0.03
CA ASP A 117 -18.63 -0.19 0.71
C ASP A 117 -18.63 0.00 2.24
N GLN A 118 -17.59 0.63 2.80
CA GLN A 118 -17.48 0.99 4.22
C GLN A 118 -17.95 2.43 4.50
N GLY A 119 -18.41 3.15 3.48
CA GLY A 119 -18.88 4.53 3.58
C GLY A 119 -17.78 5.59 3.55
N LEU A 120 -16.53 5.21 3.27
CA LEU A 120 -15.42 6.16 3.15
C LEU A 120 -15.52 6.92 1.82
N ILE A 121 -15.47 8.25 1.90
CA ILE A 121 -15.45 9.11 0.72
C ILE A 121 -14.02 9.17 0.17
N LYS A 122 -13.82 8.82 -1.11
CA LYS A 122 -12.54 8.95 -1.80
C LYS A 122 -12.64 10.07 -2.82
N VAL A 123 -11.76 11.06 -2.72
CA VAL A 123 -11.71 12.19 -3.65
C VAL A 123 -10.43 12.11 -4.47
N ASN A 124 -10.57 12.12 -5.79
CA ASN A 124 -9.48 12.07 -6.75
C ASN A 124 -9.32 13.45 -7.41
N PRO A 125 -8.72 14.45 -6.73
CA PRO A 125 -8.68 15.83 -7.23
C PRO A 125 -7.94 15.95 -8.57
N LEU A 126 -7.03 15.02 -8.85
CA LEU A 126 -6.25 14.95 -10.08
C LEU A 126 -6.81 13.94 -11.10
N ALA A 127 -8.06 13.49 -10.95
CA ALA A 127 -8.65 12.44 -11.79
C ALA A 127 -8.46 12.69 -13.30
N ASN A 128 -8.62 13.93 -13.74
CA ASN A 128 -8.53 14.33 -15.14
C ASN A 128 -7.15 14.89 -15.56
N TRP A 129 -6.14 14.84 -14.68
CA TRP A 129 -4.79 15.29 -15.01
C TRP A 129 -3.99 14.19 -15.72
N SER A 130 -3.37 14.55 -16.83
CA SER A 130 -2.33 13.75 -17.48
C SER A 130 -1.05 13.72 -16.65
N PHE A 131 -0.18 12.74 -16.90
CA PHE A 131 1.14 12.68 -16.26
C PHE A 131 1.97 13.94 -16.55
N LYS A 132 1.88 14.50 -17.76
CA LYS A 132 2.56 15.74 -18.13
C LYS A 132 2.12 16.94 -17.29
N GLN A 133 0.83 17.05 -16.97
CA GLN A 133 0.33 18.12 -16.09
C GLN A 133 0.85 17.97 -14.66
N VAL A 134 0.92 16.74 -14.15
CA VAL A 134 1.52 16.46 -12.83
C VAL A 134 2.99 16.86 -12.83
N GLN A 135 3.77 16.45 -13.84
CA GLN A 135 5.18 16.81 -13.95
C GLN A 135 5.40 18.32 -14.09
N ALA A 136 4.56 19.01 -14.86
CA ALA A 136 4.62 20.47 -14.99
C ALA A 136 4.39 21.15 -13.63
N TYR A 137 3.36 20.74 -12.89
CA TYR A 137 3.09 21.30 -11.57
C TYR A 137 4.23 21.03 -10.58
N ILE A 138 4.77 19.81 -10.55
CA ILE A 138 5.91 19.45 -9.72
C ILE A 138 7.09 20.40 -9.99
N LYS A 139 7.41 20.60 -11.28
CA LYS A 139 8.51 21.46 -11.72
C LYS A 139 8.27 22.92 -11.38
N ASP A 140 7.07 23.43 -11.66
CA ASP A 140 6.74 24.85 -11.49
C ASP A 140 6.63 25.26 -10.01
N ASN A 141 6.49 24.29 -9.09
CA ASN A 141 6.29 24.53 -7.66
C ASN A 141 7.38 23.91 -6.77
N ASP A 142 8.46 23.41 -7.37
CA ASP A 142 9.58 22.75 -6.66
C ASP A 142 9.10 21.70 -5.65
N VAL A 143 8.18 20.84 -6.07
CA VAL A 143 7.62 19.76 -5.23
C VAL A 143 8.66 18.65 -5.13
N PRO A 144 9.03 18.18 -3.91
CA PRO A 144 9.94 17.04 -3.76
C PRO A 144 9.40 15.78 -4.47
N THR A 145 10.26 15.13 -5.26
CA THR A 145 9.93 13.88 -5.99
C THR A 145 10.78 12.72 -5.54
N ASN A 146 10.29 11.50 -5.79
CA ASN A 146 11.07 10.28 -5.57
C ASN A 146 12.19 10.19 -6.61
N ASP A 147 13.42 9.96 -6.17
CA ASP A 147 14.62 9.95 -7.03
C ASP A 147 14.60 8.78 -8.03
N LEU A 148 13.79 7.74 -7.75
CA LEU A 148 13.53 6.64 -8.68
C LEU A 148 12.81 7.12 -9.95
N LEU A 149 12.11 8.24 -9.92
CA LEU A 149 11.42 8.78 -11.10
C LEU A 149 12.41 9.06 -12.23
N ASP A 150 13.58 9.64 -11.90
CA ASP A 150 14.66 9.94 -12.86
C ASP A 150 15.37 8.67 -13.36
N GLN A 151 15.17 7.55 -12.66
CA GLN A 151 15.67 6.23 -13.03
C GLN A 151 14.64 5.42 -13.86
N GLY A 152 13.55 6.03 -14.29
CA GLY A 152 12.52 5.41 -15.13
C GLY A 152 11.36 4.77 -14.35
N TYR A 153 11.30 4.93 -13.02
CA TYR A 153 10.19 4.40 -12.22
C TYR A 153 9.02 5.39 -12.18
N ARG A 154 8.16 5.35 -13.20
CA ARG A 154 6.97 6.22 -13.29
C ARG A 154 5.85 5.87 -12.31
N SER A 155 5.85 4.66 -11.74
CA SER A 155 4.92 4.24 -10.68
C SER A 155 5.65 3.35 -9.67
N VAL A 156 5.74 3.80 -8.42
CA VAL A 156 6.51 3.13 -7.36
C VAL A 156 5.58 2.44 -6.35
N GLY A 157 5.93 1.23 -5.94
CA GLY A 157 5.31 0.48 -4.84
C GLY A 157 6.36 -0.30 -4.07
N ASP A 158 6.01 -1.49 -3.57
CA ASP A 158 6.98 -2.37 -2.90
C ASP A 158 8.08 -2.81 -3.88
N TRP A 159 9.30 -2.99 -3.35
CA TRP A 159 10.51 -3.22 -4.15
C TRP A 159 10.40 -4.45 -5.08
N HIS A 160 9.75 -5.51 -4.61
CA HIS A 160 9.61 -6.79 -5.32
C HIS A 160 8.54 -6.78 -6.44
N SER A 161 7.71 -5.73 -6.52
CA SER A 161 6.57 -5.63 -7.46
C SER A 161 6.59 -4.37 -8.32
N THR A 162 7.77 -3.73 -8.43
CA THR A 162 7.98 -2.46 -9.12
C THR A 162 9.19 -2.56 -10.05
N GLN A 163 9.01 -2.21 -11.32
CA GLN A 163 10.08 -2.17 -12.33
C GLN A 163 10.09 -0.82 -13.05
N PRO A 164 11.25 -0.40 -13.60
CA PRO A 164 11.31 0.78 -14.45
C PRO A 164 10.56 0.55 -15.76
N VAL A 165 10.14 1.64 -16.40
CA VAL A 165 9.45 1.62 -17.69
C VAL A 165 10.16 2.50 -18.71
N THR A 166 10.02 2.16 -19.98
CA THR A 166 10.49 2.97 -21.10
C THR A 166 9.56 4.15 -21.36
N ASP A 167 10.00 5.08 -22.21
CA ASP A 167 9.20 6.27 -22.50
C ASP A 167 7.89 5.98 -23.22
N SER A 168 7.86 4.89 -24.00
CA SER A 168 6.72 4.40 -24.75
C SER A 168 5.74 3.55 -23.93
N GLU A 169 6.16 3.05 -22.76
CA GLU A 169 5.30 2.24 -21.89
C GLU A 169 4.37 3.13 -21.05
N ASP A 170 3.18 2.59 -20.72
CA ASP A 170 2.23 3.24 -19.82
C ASP A 170 2.85 3.51 -18.45
N GLU A 171 2.41 4.59 -17.78
CA GLU A 171 2.92 5.04 -16.47
C GLU A 171 2.98 3.93 -15.41
N ARG A 172 2.04 2.99 -15.46
CA ARG A 172 1.93 1.89 -14.50
C ARG A 172 2.39 0.54 -15.04
N ALA A 173 2.96 0.46 -16.24
CA ALA A 173 3.38 -0.80 -16.86
C ALA A 173 4.45 -1.56 -16.04
N GLY A 174 5.21 -0.85 -15.21
CA GLY A 174 6.19 -1.41 -14.29
C GLY A 174 5.59 -2.06 -13.04
N ARG A 175 4.28 -1.88 -12.79
CA ARG A 175 3.57 -2.49 -11.66
C ARG A 175 3.06 -3.87 -12.08
N TRP A 176 3.38 -4.89 -11.28
CA TRP A 176 2.90 -6.27 -11.50
C TRP A 176 3.21 -6.81 -12.91
N LYS A 177 4.36 -6.43 -13.47
CA LYS A 177 4.78 -6.85 -14.82
C LYS A 177 4.76 -8.38 -14.93
N GLY A 178 4.02 -8.90 -15.91
CA GLY A 178 3.82 -10.34 -16.09
C GLY A 178 2.70 -10.98 -15.23
N ARG A 179 1.92 -10.19 -14.48
CA ARG A 179 0.76 -10.67 -13.69
C ARG A 179 -0.56 -10.10 -14.23
N GLN A 180 -1.68 -10.72 -13.87
CA GLN A 180 -3.03 -10.25 -14.25
C GLN A 180 -3.55 -9.09 -13.39
N LYS A 181 -2.80 -8.68 -12.37
CA LYS A 181 -3.20 -7.67 -11.40
C LYS A 181 -3.08 -6.27 -11.98
N THR A 182 -4.17 -5.52 -11.92
CA THR A 182 -4.26 -4.15 -12.46
C THR A 182 -4.51 -3.10 -11.38
N GLU A 183 -4.91 -3.51 -10.18
CA GLU A 183 -5.10 -2.62 -9.03
C GLU A 183 -4.60 -3.21 -7.71
N CYS A 184 -4.23 -2.31 -6.81
CA CYS A 184 -3.84 -2.65 -5.45
C CYS A 184 -5.07 -2.89 -4.57
N GLY A 185 -4.97 -3.81 -3.60
CA GLY A 185 -6.01 -4.08 -2.62
C GLY A 185 -6.59 -2.84 -1.92
N ILE A 186 -5.77 -1.79 -1.69
CA ILE A 186 -6.19 -0.52 -1.04
C ILE A 186 -7.36 0.16 -1.77
N HIS A 187 -7.47 -0.02 -3.09
CA HIS A 187 -8.48 0.66 -3.92
C HIS A 187 -9.61 -0.25 -4.37
N ASN A 188 -9.56 -1.54 -4.04
CA ASN A 188 -10.68 -2.43 -4.33
C ASN A 188 -11.84 -2.09 -3.38
N LYS A 189 -13.07 -2.04 -3.92
CA LYS A 189 -14.30 -1.79 -3.12
C LYS A 189 -14.44 -2.80 -1.97
N LYS A 190 -14.01 -4.03 -2.21
CA LYS A 190 -13.81 -5.10 -1.21
C LYS A 190 -12.45 -5.75 -1.41
N SER A 191 -11.70 -5.96 -0.32
CA SER A 191 -10.52 -6.81 -0.37
C SER A 191 -10.94 -8.26 -0.62
N ARG A 192 -10.31 -8.95 -1.57
CA ARG A 192 -10.58 -10.37 -1.86
C ARG A 192 -10.38 -11.24 -0.63
N TYR A 193 -9.34 -10.96 0.16
CA TYR A 193 -9.10 -11.66 1.41
C TYR A 193 -10.15 -11.34 2.49
N ALA A 194 -10.65 -10.10 2.54
CA ALA A 194 -11.75 -9.77 3.47
C ALA A 194 -13.05 -10.50 3.10
N ILE A 195 -13.33 -10.65 1.80
CA ILE A 195 -14.43 -11.50 1.32
C ILE A 195 -14.18 -12.94 1.75
N PHE A 196 -12.99 -13.48 1.50
CA PHE A 196 -12.64 -14.84 1.90
C PHE A 196 -12.83 -15.07 3.41
N LEU A 197 -12.38 -14.15 4.27
CA LEU A 197 -12.59 -14.24 5.72
C LEU A 197 -14.08 -14.22 6.09
N GLN A 198 -14.87 -13.37 5.43
CA GLN A 198 -16.32 -13.32 5.63
C GLN A 198 -16.97 -14.65 5.23
N GLU A 199 -16.59 -15.22 4.08
CA GLU A 199 -17.08 -16.52 3.62
C GLU A 199 -16.70 -17.66 4.58
N GLN A 200 -15.48 -17.63 5.15
CA GLN A 200 -15.06 -18.61 6.17
C GLN A 200 -15.87 -18.48 7.46
N GLU A 201 -16.12 -17.26 7.92
CA GLU A 201 -16.93 -17.04 9.13
C GLU A 201 -18.39 -17.45 8.90
N GLU A 202 -18.99 -17.08 7.76
CA GLU A 202 -20.33 -17.52 7.37
C GLU A 202 -20.42 -19.05 7.33
N LYS A 203 -19.41 -19.71 6.76
CA LYS A 203 -19.33 -21.18 6.75
C LYS A 203 -19.22 -21.76 8.17
N ARG A 204 -18.38 -21.19 9.02
CA ARG A 204 -18.22 -21.63 10.43
C ARG A 204 -19.52 -21.46 11.21
N GLN A 205 -20.24 -20.36 10.99
CA GLN A 205 -21.54 -20.11 11.62
C GLN A 205 -22.62 -21.07 11.10
N GLN A 206 -22.59 -21.40 9.81
CA GLN A 206 -23.47 -22.41 9.22
C GLN A 206 -23.19 -23.79 9.83
N GLU A 207 -21.91 -24.20 9.93
CA GLU A 207 -21.51 -25.46 10.56
C GLU A 207 -21.93 -25.53 12.04
N LEU A 208 -21.78 -24.43 12.78
CA LEU A 208 -22.24 -24.33 14.17
C LEU A 208 -23.77 -24.44 14.27
N SER A 209 -24.50 -23.76 13.39
CA SER A 209 -25.97 -23.82 13.31
C SER A 209 -26.47 -25.23 12.99
N ASP A 210 -25.82 -25.91 12.04
CA ASP A 210 -26.15 -27.28 11.64
C ASP A 210 -25.85 -28.27 12.78
N ALA A 211 -24.73 -28.08 13.48
CA ALA A 211 -24.38 -28.89 14.66
C ALA A 211 -25.39 -28.72 15.80
N ILE A 212 -25.84 -27.49 16.08
CA ILE A 212 -26.89 -27.22 17.09
C ILE A 212 -28.21 -27.86 16.67
N THR A 213 -28.60 -27.69 15.41
CA THR A 213 -29.87 -28.23 14.87
C THR A 213 -29.88 -29.76 14.87
N ASN A 214 -28.75 -30.39 14.56
CA ASN A 214 -28.62 -31.84 14.58
C ASN A 214 -28.48 -32.40 16.00
N GLY A 215 -27.85 -31.68 16.92
CA GLY A 215 -27.79 -32.04 18.35
C GLY A 215 -29.16 -31.99 19.03
N LEU A 216 -29.99 -30.99 18.71
CA LEU A 216 -31.38 -30.87 19.21
C LEU A 216 -32.31 -31.97 18.67
N LYS A 217 -31.98 -32.60 17.55
CA LYS A 217 -32.78 -33.72 16.98
C LYS A 217 -32.51 -35.06 17.67
N ILE A 218 -31.49 -35.20 18.51
CA ILE A 218 -31.11 -36.47 19.14
C ILE A 218 -31.83 -36.70 20.50
N GLU A 219 -32.43 -35.67 21.10
CA GLU A 219 -33.11 -35.80 22.41
C GLU A 219 -34.65 -35.91 22.32
N ALA A 220 -35.22 -36.00 21.12
CA ALA A 220 -36.67 -36.08 20.91
C ALA A 220 -37.16 -37.47 20.42
N ALA A 221 -36.60 -38.56 20.97
CA ALA A 221 -37.04 -39.93 20.72
C ALA A 221 -37.39 -40.66 22.03
#